data_AF-A0A2E3MHT1-F1
#
_entry.id   AF-A0A2E3MHT1-F1
#
_cell.length_a   1.000
_cell.length_b   1.000
_cell.length_c   1.000
_cell.angle_alpha   90.00
_cell.angle_beta   90.00
_cell.angle_gamma   90.00
#
_symmetry.space_group_name_H-M   'P 1'
#
loop_
_entity.id
_entity.type
_entity.pdbx_description
1 polymer ?
#
loop_
_entity_poly.entity_id
_entity_poly.type
_entity_poly.pdbx_seq_one_letter_code
_entity_poly.pdbx_strand_id
1 'polypeptide(L)'
;MANIQGMTSIAVALLIGLGALGTAIGFGLLGGKFLEGAARQPEMVPMLQMKMFIVAGLLDAVTMIGVAIALFFVFNNPFAGEVAKFLMAHGVKLT
;
A
#
# COMPACT_ATOMS: atom_id res chain seq x y z
N MET A 1 15.93 -6.68 19.90
CA MET A 1 14.65 -7.02 19.25
C MET A 1 13.65 -5.86 19.28
N ALA A 2 13.42 -5.20 20.42
CA ALA A 2 12.47 -4.08 20.54
C ALA A 2 12.73 -2.90 19.58
N ASN A 3 13.98 -2.43 19.43
CA ASN A 3 14.29 -1.33 18.50
C ASN A 3 14.03 -1.68 17.03
N ILE A 4 14.30 -2.93 16.62
CA ILE A 4 14.09 -3.38 15.23
C ILE A 4 12.58 -3.45 14.93
N GLN A 5 11.79 -3.96 15.87
CA GLN A 5 10.34 -3.97 15.75
C GLN A 5 9.76 -2.54 15.71
N GLY A 6 10.23 -1.64 16.57
CA GLY A 6 9.81 -0.24 16.60
C GLY A 6 10.15 0.53 15.31
N MET A 7 11.34 0.33 14.74
CA MET A 7 11.69 0.96 13.45
C MET A 7 10.90 0.35 12.29
N THR A 8 10.63 -0.95 12.33
CA THR A 8 9.84 -1.62 11.29
C THR A 8 8.39 -1.16 11.31
N SER A 9 7.78 -0.99 12.49
CA SER A 9 6.41 -0.50 12.59
C SER A 9 6.25 0.93 12.07
N ILE A 10 7.25 1.80 12.30
CA ILE A 10 7.28 3.15 11.71
C ILE A 10 7.40 3.08 10.19
N ALA A 11 8.30 2.24 9.66
CA ALA A 11 8.46 2.07 8.22
C ALA A 11 7.18 1.55 7.55
N VAL A 12 6.51 0.58 8.18
CA VAL A 12 5.21 0.04 7.75
C VAL A 12 4.13 1.12 7.75
N ALA A 13 4.05 1.90 8.84
CA ALA A 13 3.05 2.97 8.96
C ALA A 13 3.23 4.02 7.86
N LEU A 14 4.46 4.38 7.52
CA LEU A 14 4.77 5.28 6.42
C LEU A 14 4.42 4.67 5.06
N LEU A 15 4.74 3.39 4.83
CA LEU A 15 4.48 2.71 3.56
C LEU A 15 2.97 2.62 3.29
N ILE A 16 2.18 2.23 4.29
CA ILE A 16 0.72 2.18 4.19
C ILE A 16 0.13 3.60 4.08
N GLY A 17 0.58 4.53 4.92
CA GLY A 17 0.05 5.91 4.95
C GLY A 17 0.28 6.65 3.63
N LEU A 18 1.50 6.59 3.09
CA LEU A 18 1.83 7.23 1.80
C LEU A 18 1.12 6.54 0.63
N GLY A 19 0.98 5.22 0.67
CA GLY A 19 0.20 4.47 -0.32
C GLY A 19 -1.27 4.91 -0.32
N ALA A 20 -1.90 4.94 0.85
CA ALA A 20 -3.30 5.35 1.01
C ALA A 20 -3.54 6.79 0.53
N LEU A 21 -2.60 7.71 0.81
CA LEU A 21 -2.67 9.08 0.31
C LEU A 21 -2.62 9.15 -1.22
N GLY A 22 -1.76 8.34 -1.87
CA GLY A 22 -1.71 8.23 -3.32
C GLY A 22 -3.04 7.77 -3.93
N THR A 23 -3.66 6.75 -3.35
CA THR A 23 -4.99 6.28 -3.78
C THR A 23 -6.06 7.34 -3.58
N ALA A 24 -6.09 8.01 -2.42
CA ALA A 24 -7.10 9.02 -2.11
C ALA A 24 -7.08 10.20 -3.10
N ILE A 25 -5.88 10.72 -3.41
CA ILE A 25 -5.72 11.80 -4.39
C ILE A 25 -6.11 11.31 -5.79
N GLY A 26 -5.66 10.11 -6.15
CA GLY A 26 -5.95 9.47 -7.43
C GLY A 26 -7.45 9.34 -7.71
N PHE A 27 -8.19 8.75 -6.77
CA PHE A 27 -9.64 8.60 -6.87
C PHE A 27 -10.38 9.94 -6.81
N GLY A 28 -9.88 10.92 -6.04
CA GLY A 28 -10.46 12.27 -6.02
C GLY A 28 -10.42 12.95 -7.39
N LEU A 29 -9.28 12.86 -8.08
CA LEU A 29 -9.11 13.42 -9.43
C LEU A 29 -9.92 12.64 -10.48
N LEU A 30 -9.88 11.31 -10.45
CA LEU A 30 -10.64 10.45 -11.37
C LEU A 30 -12.14 10.64 -11.22
N GLY A 31 -12.65 10.62 -9.99
CA GLY A 31 -14.06 10.83 -9.68
C GLY A 31 -14.52 12.22 -10.09
N GLY A 32 -13.73 13.26 -9.81
CA GLY A 32 -14.03 14.62 -10.23
C GLY A 32 -14.16 14.76 -11.75
N LYS A 33 -13.20 14.20 -12.51
CA LYS A 33 -13.22 14.22 -13.98
C LYS A 33 -14.35 13.38 -14.57
N PHE A 34 -14.68 12.26 -13.93
CA PHE A 34 -15.83 11.44 -14.31
C PHE A 34 -17.15 12.21 -14.15
N LEU A 35 -17.35 12.89 -13.02
CA LEU A 35 -18.55 13.70 -12.78
C LEU A 35 -18.67 14.88 -13.76
N GLU A 36 -17.56 15.56 -14.06
CA GLU A 36 -17.54 16.61 -15.10
C GLU A 36 -17.92 16.06 -16.48
N GLY A 37 -17.40 14.89 -16.86
CA GLY A 37 -17.71 14.24 -18.12
C GLY A 37 -19.18 13.79 -18.20
N ALA A 38 -19.70 13.21 -17.13
CA ALA A 38 -21.09 12.79 -17.01
C ALA A 38 -22.07 13.98 -17.07
N ALA A 39 -21.72 15.11 -16.45
CA ALA A 39 -22.53 16.31 -16.46
C ALA A 39 -22.59 17.00 -17.85
N ARG A 40 -21.48 16.95 -18.61
CA ARG A 40 -21.43 17.57 -19.95
C ARG A 40 -22.03 16.70 -21.04
N GLN A 41 -21.85 15.37 -20.95
CA GLN A 41 -22.29 14.42 -21.97
C GLN A 41 -22.84 13.15 -21.30
N PRO A 42 -24.12 13.16 -20.91
CA PRO A 42 -24.75 12.02 -20.24
C PRO A 42 -24.77 10.76 -21.13
N GLU A 43 -24.77 10.93 -22.44
CA GLU A 43 -24.72 9.85 -23.43
C GLU A 43 -23.42 9.04 -23.38
N MET A 44 -22.33 9.66 -22.93
CA MET A 44 -21.00 9.05 -22.85
C MET A 44 -20.74 8.38 -21.49
N VAL A 45 -21.66 8.47 -20.53
CA VAL A 45 -21.52 7.92 -19.18
C VAL A 45 -21.18 6.42 -19.17
N PRO A 46 -21.84 5.55 -19.96
CA PRO A 46 -21.52 4.11 -19.94
C PRO A 46 -20.08 3.83 -20.39
N MET A 47 -19.59 4.59 -21.37
CA MET A 47 -18.22 4.48 -21.87
C MET A 47 -17.21 5.03 -20.85
N LEU A 48 -17.50 6.16 -20.22
CA LEU A 48 -16.65 6.79 -19.21
C LEU A 48 -16.58 5.95 -17.93
N GLN A 49 -17.68 5.30 -17.52
CA GLN A 49 -17.72 4.44 -16.34
C GLN A 49 -16.81 3.21 -16.50
N MET A 50 -16.84 2.56 -17.67
CA MET A 50 -15.95 1.42 -17.94
C MET A 50 -14.47 1.85 -17.90
N LYS A 51 -14.13 2.97 -18.54
CA LYS A 51 -12.78 3.53 -18.51
C LYS A 51 -12.35 3.92 -17.10
N MET A 52 -13.26 4.51 -16.32
CA MET A 52 -13.00 4.85 -14.91
C MET A 52 -12.69 3.60 -14.09
N PHE A 53 -13.44 2.51 -14.24
CA PHE A 53 -13.18 1.26 -13.50
C PHE A 53 -11.84 0.62 -13.86
N ILE A 54 -11.44 0.64 -15.13
CA ILE A 54 -10.14 0.09 -15.56
C ILE A 54 -9.00 0.88 -14.91
N VAL A 55 -9.06 2.22 -14.96
CA VAL A 55 -8.01 3.07 -14.38
C VAL A 55 -8.06 3.03 -12.85
N ALA A 56 -9.25 3.00 -12.24
CA ALA A 56 -9.44 2.86 -10.81
C ALA A 56 -8.85 1.54 -10.28
N GLY A 57 -9.09 0.43 -10.99
CA GLY A 57 -8.51 -0.86 -10.63
C GLY A 57 -6.99 -0.88 -10.78
N LEU A 58 -6.45 -0.27 -11.83
CA LEU A 58 -5.00 -0.15 -12.00
C LEU A 58 -4.36 0.71 -10.90
N LEU A 59 -5.03 1.80 -10.53
CA LEU A 59 -4.58 2.71 -9.47
C LEU A 59 -4.56 2.01 -8.11
N ASP A 60 -5.62 1.26 -7.77
CA ASP A 60 -5.70 0.53 -6.51
C ASP A 60 -4.73 -0.65 -6.45
N ALA A 61 -4.45 -1.30 -7.59
CA ALA A 61 -3.48 -2.40 -7.68
C ALA A 61 -2.08 -1.96 -7.22
N VAL A 62 -1.61 -0.78 -7.62
CA VAL A 62 -0.29 -0.26 -7.21
C VAL A 62 -0.21 -0.08 -5.70
N THR A 63 -1.25 0.47 -5.09
CA THR A 63 -1.30 0.71 -3.65
C THR A 63 -1.43 -0.58 -2.86
N MET A 64 -2.21 -1.54 -3.34
CA MET A 64 -2.36 -2.86 -2.73
C MET A 64 -1.06 -3.68 -2.76
N ILE A 65 -0.21 -3.51 -3.78
CA ILE A 65 1.14 -4.09 -3.78
C ILE A 65 1.97 -3.50 -2.63
N GLY A 66 1.88 -2.19 -2.40
CA GLY A 66 2.51 -1.53 -1.24
C GLY A 66 2.02 -2.10 0.09
N VAL A 67 0.70 -2.24 0.26
CA VAL A 67 0.10 -2.83 1.47
C VAL A 67 0.56 -4.28 1.68
N ALA A 68 0.64 -5.09 0.62
CA ALA A 68 1.12 -6.46 0.71
C ALA A 68 2.57 -6.52 1.22
N ILE A 69 3.45 -5.64 0.72
CA ILE A 69 4.83 -5.54 1.19
C ILE A 69 4.89 -5.07 2.65
N ALA A 70 4.08 -4.08 3.02
CA ALA A 70 3.99 -3.63 4.41
C ALA A 70 3.55 -4.75 5.36
N LEU A 71 2.52 -5.52 5.00
CA LEU A 71 2.07 -6.66 5.80
C LEU A 71 3.13 -7.77 5.87
N PHE A 72 3.89 -7.99 4.80
CA PHE A 72 5.04 -8.89 4.83
C PHE A 72 6.09 -8.46 5.86
N PHE A 73 6.41 -7.16 5.95
CA PHE A 73 7.32 -6.65 6.97
C PHE A 73 6.77 -6.76 8.40
N VAL A 74 5.45 -6.71 8.60
CA VAL A 74 4.82 -6.89 9.91
C VAL A 74 4.88 -8.33 10.37
N PHE A 75 4.45 -9.27 9.53
CA PHE A 75 4.30 -10.67 9.92
C PHE A 75 5.56 -11.51 9.72
N ASN A 76 6.40 -11.17 8.75
CA ASN A 76 7.59 -11.93 8.39
C ASN A 76 8.81 -11.00 8.22
N ASN A 77 9.11 -10.23 9.27
CA ASN A 77 10.18 -9.25 9.24
C ASN A 77 11.56 -9.90 8.99
N PRO A 78 12.19 -9.70 7.81
CA PRO A 78 13.49 -10.31 7.50
C PRO A 78 14.61 -9.76 8.38
N PHE A 79 14.51 -8.52 8.86
CA PHE A 79 15.53 -7.90 9.71
C PHE A 79 15.57 -8.51 11.12
N ALA A 80 14.41 -8.87 11.67
CA ALA A 80 14.34 -9.59 12.94
C ALA A 80 14.88 -11.03 12.78
N GLY A 81 14.60 -11.67 11.64
CA GLY A 81 15.06 -13.02 11.33
C GLY A 81 16.58 -13.14 11.23
N GLU A 82 17.25 -12.20 10.54
CA GLU A 82 18.71 -12.23 10.40
C GLU A 82 19.44 -11.96 11.73
N VAL A 83 18.91 -11.07 12.58
CA VAL A 83 19.49 -10.84 13.91
C VAL A 83 19.30 -12.05 14.82
N ALA A 84 18.16 -12.75 14.73
CA ALA A 84 17.95 -13.99 15.47
C ALA A 84 18.92 -15.10 15.02
N LYS A 85 19.12 -15.28 13.70
CA LYS A 85 20.09 -16.23 13.16
C LYS A 85 21.52 -15.91 13.61
N PHE A 86 21.92 -14.64 13.57
CA PHE A 86 23.24 -14.21 14.01
C PHE A 86 23.49 -14.50 15.50
N LEU A 87 22.51 -14.24 16.37
CA LEU A 87 22.59 -14.52 17.80
C LEU A 87 22.64 -16.02 18.09
N MET A 88 21.84 -16.82 17.38
CA MET A 88 21.89 -18.29 17.46
C MET A 88 23.24 -18.85 17.00
N ALA A 89 23.83 -18.29 15.95
CA ALA A 89 25.15 -18.69 15.44
C ALA A 89 26.28 -18.40 16.44
N HIS A 90 26.10 -17.43 17.35
CA HIS A 90 27.07 -17.07 18.39
C HIS A 90 26.69 -17.60 19.79
N GLY A 91 25.79 -18.59 19.88
CA GLY A 91 25.48 -19.29 21.13
C GLY A 91 24.62 -18.51 22.13
N VAL A 92 24.06 -17.36 21.75
CA VAL A 92 23.16 -16.59 22.61
C VAL A 92 21.75 -17.18 22.50
N LYS A 93 21.27 -17.83 23.57
CA LYS A 93 19.89 -18.33 23.64
C LYS A 93 18.91 -17.16 23.73
N LEU A 94 18.09 -17.00 22.69
CA LEU A 94 16.94 -16.11 22.66
C LEU A 94 15.82 -16.71 23.52
N THR A 95 15.90 -16.52 24.84
CA THR A 95 14.70 -16.50 25.71
C THR A 95 14.02 -15.15 25.62
#